data_AF-A0A812N6Q9-F1
#
_entry.id   AF-A0A812N6Q9-F1
#
_cell.length_a   1.000
_cell.length_b   1.000
_cell.length_c   1.000
_cell.angle_alpha   90.00
_cell.angle_beta   90.00
_cell.angle_gamma   90.00
#
_symmetry.space_group_name_H-M   'P 1'
#
loop_
_entity.id
_entity.type
_entity.pdbx_description
1 polymer ?
#
loop_
_entity_poly.entity_id
_entity_poly.type
_entity_poly.pdbx_seq_one_letter_code
_entity_poly.pdbx_strand_id
1 'polypeptide(L)'
;VIAPLGIRIARVEDHDNLAAVFDAQSEVVTAVYGDFFIAELVEAQNDENRALVAEVDGRAVGLMCLTSDVDINVLAQCFQLDPYDNLLKAPYMKRVREHARAVLEHGEQASLCSQGDFLQVDGSDVSHDDSTSLAWT
;
A
#
# COMPACT_ATOMS: atom_id res chain seq x y z
N VAL A 1 -2.41 4.87 -36.13
CA VAL A 1 -1.19 4.40 -35.43
C VAL A 1 -1.31 4.89 -33.99
N ILE A 2 -1.19 4.00 -33.00
CA ILE A 2 -1.25 4.37 -31.58
C ILE A 2 0.19 4.63 -31.13
N ALA A 3 0.44 5.78 -30.51
CA ALA A 3 1.77 6.11 -30.00
C ALA A 3 2.16 5.14 -28.86
N PRO A 4 3.42 4.69 -28.79
CA PRO A 4 3.87 3.80 -27.73
C PRO A 4 3.89 4.53 -26.39
N LEU A 5 3.41 3.85 -25.34
CA LEU A 5 3.41 4.37 -23.98
C LEU A 5 4.65 3.85 -23.23
N GLY A 6 5.51 4.76 -22.78
CA GLY A 6 6.67 4.45 -21.93
C GLY A 6 6.34 4.63 -20.45
N ILE A 7 7.03 3.91 -19.57
CA ILE A 7 6.94 4.09 -18.10
C ILE A 7 8.32 4.46 -17.57
N ARG A 8 8.40 5.46 -16.70
CA ARG A 8 9.62 5.85 -15.98
C ARG A 8 9.33 6.44 -14.62
N ILE A 9 10.38 6.63 -13.81
CA ILE A 9 10.30 7.39 -12.56
C ILE A 9 9.91 8.84 -12.87
N ALA A 10 8.98 9.36 -12.08
CA ALA A 10 8.52 10.74 -12.13
C ALA A 10 9.65 11.70 -11.74
N ARG A 11 9.66 12.89 -12.34
CA ARG A 11 10.58 13.97 -12.03
C ARG A 11 9.82 15.24 -11.75
N VAL A 12 10.43 16.19 -11.04
CA VAL A 12 9.77 17.42 -10.63
C VAL A 12 9.30 18.23 -11.86
N GLU A 13 10.01 18.16 -12.98
CA GLU A 13 9.64 18.83 -14.23
C GLU A 13 8.35 18.29 -14.87
N ASP A 14 7.89 17.09 -14.47
CA ASP A 14 6.63 16.52 -14.95
C ASP A 14 5.40 17.25 -14.37
N HIS A 15 5.60 18.10 -13.36
CA HIS A 15 4.55 18.81 -12.65
C HIS A 15 3.53 19.48 -13.58
N ASP A 16 3.98 20.34 -14.50
CA ASP A 16 3.09 21.10 -15.39
C ASP A 16 2.29 20.17 -16.33
N ASN A 17 2.92 19.07 -16.76
CA ASN A 17 2.28 18.10 -17.63
C ASN A 17 1.18 17.34 -16.88
N LEU A 18 1.45 16.94 -15.64
CA LEU A 18 0.54 16.19 -14.81
C LEU A 18 -0.60 17.07 -14.27
N ALA A 19 -0.34 18.32 -13.89
CA ALA A 19 -1.37 19.28 -13.46
C ALA A 19 -2.47 19.39 -14.52
N ALA A 20 -2.09 19.53 -15.80
CA ALA A 20 -3.04 19.55 -16.90
C ALA A 20 -3.86 18.25 -17.05
N VAL A 21 -3.30 17.09 -16.68
CA VAL A 21 -4.01 15.80 -16.68
C VAL A 21 -5.04 15.74 -15.54
N PHE A 22 -4.67 16.22 -14.34
CA PHE A 22 -5.57 16.26 -13.20
C PHE A 22 -6.71 17.27 -13.39
N ASP A 23 -6.40 18.49 -13.85
CA ASP A 23 -7.41 19.52 -14.12
C ASP A 23 -8.41 19.06 -15.19
N ALA A 24 -7.96 18.29 -16.19
CA ALA A 24 -8.84 17.71 -17.21
C ALA A 24 -9.80 16.64 -16.66
N GLN A 25 -9.48 15.99 -15.53
CA GLN A 25 -10.38 15.02 -14.89
C GLN A 25 -11.17 15.60 -13.73
N SER A 26 -10.61 16.51 -12.94
CA SER A 26 -11.24 17.11 -11.77
C SER A 26 -10.47 18.32 -11.25
N GLU A 27 -11.08 19.51 -11.31
CA GLU A 27 -10.55 20.75 -10.68
C GLU A 27 -10.43 20.64 -9.15
N VAL A 28 -11.05 19.62 -8.53
CA VAL A 28 -11.07 19.45 -7.07
C VAL A 28 -9.69 19.12 -6.52
N VAL A 29 -8.83 18.46 -7.29
CA VAL A 29 -7.50 18.02 -6.81
C VAL A 29 -6.62 19.23 -6.47
N THR A 30 -6.51 20.18 -7.38
CA THR A 30 -5.73 21.42 -7.19
C THR A 30 -6.32 22.29 -6.07
N ALA A 31 -7.65 22.36 -5.97
CA ALA A 31 -8.32 23.12 -4.90
C ALA A 31 -8.10 22.53 -3.49
N VAL A 32 -7.98 21.21 -3.37
CA VAL A 32 -7.83 20.51 -2.08
C VAL A 32 -6.36 20.42 -1.65
N TYR A 33 -5.45 20.12 -2.58
CA TYR A 33 -4.06 19.81 -2.27
C TYR A 33 -3.08 20.93 -2.64
N GLY A 34 -3.53 21.96 -3.35
CA GLY A 34 -2.73 23.12 -3.73
C GLY A 34 -1.94 22.93 -5.03
N ASP A 35 -1.41 24.04 -5.54
CA ASP A 35 -0.79 24.11 -6.86
C ASP A 35 0.49 23.29 -6.99
N PHE A 36 1.19 22.98 -5.89
CA PHE A 36 2.50 22.29 -5.92
C PHE A 36 2.44 20.83 -5.47
N PHE A 37 1.25 20.30 -5.18
CA PHE A 37 1.07 18.96 -4.62
C PHE A 37 1.84 17.87 -5.38
N ILE A 38 1.78 17.88 -6.71
CA ILE A 38 2.47 16.87 -7.53
C ILE A 38 4.00 16.99 -7.44
N ALA A 39 4.52 18.22 -7.39
CA ALA A 39 5.96 18.44 -7.27
C ALA A 39 6.46 17.93 -5.92
N GLU A 40 5.76 18.27 -4.83
CA GLU A 40 6.06 17.79 -3.48
C GLU A 40 5.99 16.26 -3.38
N LEU A 41 4.96 15.65 -3.98
CA LEU A 41 4.80 14.20 -4.00
C LEU A 41 5.97 13.50 -4.73
N VAL A 42 6.41 14.06 -5.86
CA VAL A 42 7.52 13.52 -6.64
C VAL A 42 8.86 13.77 -5.95
N GLU A 43 9.02 14.89 -5.24
CA GLU A 43 10.21 15.18 -4.44
C GLU A 43 10.33 14.29 -3.21
N ALA A 44 9.21 13.95 -2.57
CA ALA A 44 9.16 13.12 -1.36
C ALA A 44 9.36 11.61 -1.58
N GLN A 45 9.79 11.17 -2.76
CA GLN A 45 10.05 9.76 -3.07
C GLN A 45 11.22 9.21 -2.25
N ASN A 46 11.03 8.02 -1.68
CA ASN A 46 12.03 7.28 -0.92
C ASN A 46 11.93 5.77 -1.20
N ASP A 47 12.55 4.93 -0.38
CA ASP A 47 12.56 3.48 -0.61
C ASP A 47 11.20 2.81 -0.39
N GLU A 48 10.31 3.45 0.37
CA GLU A 48 8.96 3.00 0.66
C GLU A 48 7.88 3.64 -0.24
N ASN A 49 8.14 4.80 -0.83
CA ASN A 49 7.21 5.46 -1.76
C ASN A 49 7.87 5.90 -3.08
N ARG A 50 7.25 5.54 -4.21
CA ARG A 50 7.73 5.88 -5.56
C ARG A 50 6.61 6.44 -6.42
N ALA A 51 6.96 7.36 -7.31
CA ALA A 51 6.07 7.94 -8.29
C ALA A 51 6.55 7.56 -9.70
N LEU A 52 5.65 7.00 -10.50
CA LEU A 52 5.88 6.62 -11.88
C LEU A 52 5.03 7.48 -12.79
N VAL A 53 5.59 7.88 -13.93
CA VAL A 53 4.84 8.52 -15.01
C VAL A 53 4.73 7.61 -16.21
N ALA A 54 3.57 7.70 -16.85
CA ALA A 54 3.38 7.20 -18.20
C ALA A 54 3.71 8.34 -19.17
N GLU A 55 4.57 8.09 -20.16
CA GLU A 55 5.09 9.09 -21.08
C GLU A 55 4.77 8.73 -22.54
N VAL A 56 4.38 9.74 -23.31
CA VAL A 56 4.28 9.67 -24.77
C VAL A 56 5.06 10.86 -25.36
N ASP A 57 6.01 10.59 -26.25
CA ASP A 57 6.81 11.62 -26.94
C ASP A 57 7.47 12.65 -26.01
N GLY A 58 8.05 12.22 -24.89
CA GLY A 58 8.70 13.15 -23.93
C GLY A 58 7.75 13.79 -22.93
N ARG A 59 6.43 13.60 -23.08
CA ARG A 59 5.41 14.26 -22.25
C ARG A 59 4.78 13.28 -21.28
N ALA A 60 4.73 13.63 -20.00
CA ALA A 60 4.00 12.86 -19.00
C ALA A 60 2.48 12.99 -19.25
N VAL A 61 1.79 11.85 -19.31
CA VAL A 61 0.35 11.75 -19.60
C VAL A 61 -0.42 10.99 -18.52
N GLY A 62 0.27 10.47 -17.51
CA GLY A 62 -0.35 9.79 -16.37
C GLY A 62 0.64 9.65 -15.22
N LEU A 63 0.11 9.53 -14.00
CA LEU A 63 0.87 9.38 -12.76
C LEU A 63 0.36 8.16 -12.00
N MET A 64 1.28 7.39 -11.43
CA MET A 64 1.01 6.30 -10.49
C MET A 64 1.90 6.47 -9.27
N CYS A 65 1.28 6.51 -8.10
CA CYS A 65 2.00 6.56 -6.82
C CYS A 65 1.91 5.18 -6.16
N LEU A 66 3.05 4.68 -5.70
CA LEU A 66 3.19 3.38 -5.08
C LEU A 66 3.76 3.58 -3.68
N THR A 67 3.25 2.82 -2.71
CA THR A 67 3.79 2.77 -1.36
C THR A 67 3.85 1.33 -0.85
N SER A 68 4.88 1.00 -0.09
CA SER A 68 4.97 -0.23 0.71
C SER A 68 4.44 -0.04 2.13
N ASP A 69 4.23 1.19 2.57
CA ASP A 69 3.63 1.49 3.86
C ASP A 69 2.11 1.44 3.74
N VAL A 70 1.53 0.33 4.20
CA VAL A 70 0.11 0.01 4.02
C VAL A 70 -0.50 -0.38 5.37
N ASP A 71 -1.52 0.37 5.78
CA ASP A 71 -2.33 0.02 6.96
C ASP A 71 -3.37 -1.06 6.62
N ILE A 72 -3.05 -2.30 6.97
CA ILE A 72 -3.91 -3.47 6.74
C ILE A 72 -5.21 -3.37 7.56
N ASN A 73 -5.22 -2.68 8.70
CA ASN A 73 -6.40 -2.58 9.56
C ASN A 73 -7.47 -1.71 8.89
N VAL A 74 -7.05 -0.61 8.28
CA VAL A 74 -7.96 0.24 7.48
C VAL A 74 -8.49 -0.53 6.28
N LEU A 75 -7.63 -1.30 5.58
CA LEU A 75 -8.08 -2.13 4.46
C LEU A 75 -9.09 -3.20 4.91
N ALA A 76 -8.86 -3.85 6.06
CA ALA A 76 -9.77 -4.86 6.60
C ALA A 76 -11.14 -4.29 7.01
N GLN A 77 -11.20 -3.01 7.38
CA GLN A 77 -12.46 -2.32 7.67
C GLN A 77 -13.22 -1.95 6.40
N CYS A 78 -12.52 -1.70 5.29
CA CYS A 78 -13.10 -1.24 4.04
C CYS A 78 -13.41 -2.37 3.04
N PHE A 79 -12.76 -3.52 3.16
CA PHE A 79 -12.80 -4.61 2.18
C PHE A 79 -12.90 -5.99 2.83
N GLN A 80 -13.48 -6.95 2.09
CA GLN A 80 -13.49 -8.36 2.50
C GLN A 80 -12.14 -9.01 2.17
N LEU A 81 -11.26 -9.07 3.16
CA LEU A 81 -9.91 -9.61 2.97
C LEU A 81 -9.77 -11.10 3.34
N ASP A 82 -10.82 -11.74 3.87
CA ASP A 82 -10.80 -13.16 4.24
C ASP A 82 -10.32 -14.10 3.11
N PRO A 83 -10.75 -13.93 1.83
CA PRO A 83 -10.28 -14.77 0.73
C PRO A 83 -8.78 -14.62 0.43
N TYR A 84 -8.17 -13.54 0.91
CA TYR A 84 -6.78 -13.16 0.71
C TYR A 84 -5.95 -13.28 2.00
N ASP A 85 -6.42 -14.07 2.96
CA ASP A 85 -5.71 -14.31 4.21
C ASP A 85 -5.41 -13.01 4.98
N ASN A 86 -6.32 -12.04 4.88
CA ASN A 86 -6.21 -10.71 5.47
C ASN A 86 -4.94 -9.96 5.07
N LEU A 87 -4.32 -10.34 3.93
CA LEU A 87 -3.02 -9.83 3.46
C LEU A 87 -1.87 -10.08 4.47
N LEU A 88 -2.04 -11.07 5.35
CA LEU A 88 -1.04 -11.44 6.36
C LEU A 88 -0.17 -12.60 5.86
N LYS A 89 1.06 -12.67 6.39
CA LYS A 89 2.01 -13.73 6.02
C LYS A 89 1.46 -15.11 6.39
N ALA A 90 1.67 -16.10 5.53
CA ALA A 90 1.16 -17.47 5.72
C ALA A 90 1.50 -18.10 7.09
N PRO A 91 2.72 -17.95 7.65
CA PRO A 91 3.03 -18.49 8.98
C PRO A 91 2.17 -17.88 10.09
N TYR A 92 1.81 -16.60 9.97
CA TYR A 92 0.94 -15.92 10.94
C TYR A 92 -0.48 -16.48 10.86
N MET A 93 -1.04 -16.57 9.64
CA MET A 93 -2.39 -17.11 9.44
C MET A 93 -2.53 -18.57 9.85
N LYS A 94 -1.46 -19.37 9.74
CA LYS A 94 -1.42 -20.73 10.29
C LYS A 94 -1.67 -20.73 11.81
N ARG A 95 -0.97 -19.88 12.56
CA ARG A 95 -1.14 -19.74 14.02
C ARG A 95 -2.54 -19.26 14.39
N VAL A 96 -3.09 -18.29 13.65
CA VAL A 96 -4.47 -17.79 13.86
C VAL A 96 -5.49 -18.92 13.70
N ARG A 97 -5.37 -19.72 12.64
CA ARG A 97 -6.28 -20.85 12.38
C ARG A 97 -6.15 -21.96 13.43
N GLU A 98 -4.92 -22.29 13.84
CA GLU A 98 -4.67 -23.26 14.92
C GLU A 98 -5.31 -22.79 16.24
N HIS A 99 -5.16 -21.51 16.59
CA HIS A 99 -5.77 -20.93 17.77
C HIS A 99 -7.30 -20.93 17.70
N ALA A 100 -7.88 -20.47 16.59
CA ALA A 100 -9.32 -20.48 16.39
C ALA A 100 -9.91 -21.89 16.51
N ARG A 101 -9.23 -22.90 15.96
CA ARG A 101 -9.62 -24.30 16.10
C ARG A 101 -9.59 -24.76 17.56
N ALA A 102 -8.52 -24.47 18.30
CA ALA A 102 -8.43 -24.83 19.72
C ALA A 102 -9.54 -24.16 20.56
N VAL A 103 -9.85 -22.88 20.29
CA VAL A 103 -10.93 -22.16 20.97
C VAL A 103 -12.30 -22.81 20.71
N LEU A 104 -12.57 -23.22 19.47
CA LEU A 104 -13.81 -23.92 19.11
C LEU A 104 -13.90 -25.31 19.76
N GLU A 105 -12.78 -26.02 19.86
CA GLU A 105 -12.71 -27.35 20.49
C GLU A 105 -12.85 -27.30 22.03
N HIS A 106 -12.49 -26.19 22.68
CA HIS A 106 -12.56 -25.99 24.14
C HIS A 106 -13.72 -25.09 24.63
N GLY A 107 -14.59 -24.61 23.73
CA GLY A 107 -15.51 -23.50 23.95
C GLY A 107 -16.89 -23.81 24.60
N GLU A 108 -17.01 -24.69 25.58
CA GLU A 108 -18.22 -24.72 26.45
C GLU A 108 -18.11 -23.74 27.65
N GLN A 109 -16.96 -23.08 27.85
CA GLN A 109 -16.79 -22.06 28.91
C GLN A 109 -15.94 -20.84 28.53
N ALA A 110 -15.90 -20.46 27.26
CA ALA A 110 -15.32 -19.16 26.87
C ALA A 110 -16.43 -18.09 26.88
N SER A 111 -16.57 -17.41 28.01
CA SER A 111 -17.32 -16.15 28.12
C SER A 111 -16.93 -15.24 26.96
N LEU A 112 -17.90 -14.95 26.09
CA LEU A 112 -17.80 -13.97 25.01
C LEU A 112 -17.22 -12.68 25.60
N CYS A 113 -15.93 -12.43 25.34
CA CYS A 113 -15.37 -11.10 25.55
C CYS A 113 -16.23 -10.15 24.72
N SER A 114 -16.89 -9.24 25.42
CA SER A 114 -17.84 -8.30 24.86
C SER A 114 -17.19 -7.47 23.76
N GLN A 115 -17.82 -7.48 22.60
CA GLN A 115 -17.84 -6.44 21.56
C GLN A 115 -16.88 -5.25 21.81
N GLY A 116 -15.68 -5.29 21.22
CA GLY A 116 -14.79 -4.11 21.17
C GLY A 116 -13.28 -4.35 21.03
N ASP A 117 -12.76 -5.53 21.35
CA ASP A 117 -11.30 -5.71 21.40
C ASP A 117 -10.73 -6.14 20.04
N PHE A 118 -10.30 -5.15 19.26
CA PHE A 118 -9.36 -5.37 18.16
C PHE A 118 -8.05 -5.89 18.74
N LEU A 119 -7.49 -6.96 18.16
CA LEU A 119 -6.21 -7.54 18.56
C LEU A 119 -5.10 -6.48 18.35
N GLN A 120 -4.77 -5.71 19.39
CA GLN A 120 -3.53 -4.96 19.44
C GLN A 120 -2.40 -5.97 19.64
N VAL A 121 -1.73 -6.32 18.56
CA VAL A 121 -0.48 -7.06 18.61
C VAL A 121 0.65 -6.04 18.65
N ASP A 122 1.25 -5.87 19.82
CA ASP A 122 2.47 -5.07 20.00
C ASP A 122 3.55 -5.60 19.04
N GLY A 123 4.13 -4.71 18.22
CA GLY A 123 5.09 -5.03 17.17
C GLY A 123 6.52 -5.35 17.67
N SER A 124 6.67 -5.84 18.90
CA SER A 124 7.99 -5.93 19.56
C SER A 124 8.79 -7.21 19.26
N ASP A 125 8.23 -8.22 18.58
CA ASP A 125 8.96 -9.47 18.28
C ASP A 125 9.16 -9.69 16.78
N VAL A 126 9.93 -8.80 16.15
CA VAL A 126 10.63 -9.11 14.89
C VAL A 126 12.11 -9.28 15.20
N SER A 127 12.50 -10.49 15.60
CA SER A 127 13.90 -10.89 15.59
C SER A 127 14.41 -10.88 14.15
N HIS A 128 15.33 -9.97 13.86
CA HIS A 128 16.13 -9.92 12.63
C HIS A 128 16.91 -11.23 12.49
N ASP A 129 16.57 -12.05 11.50
CA ASP A 129 17.38 -13.19 11.08
C ASP A 129 18.23 -12.74 9.88
N ASP A 130 19.45 -12.27 10.17
CA ASP A 130 20.49 -11.98 9.19
C ASP A 130 21.04 -13.31 8.63
N SER A 131 20.33 -13.91 7.67
CA SER A 131 20.84 -15.08 6.96
C SER A 131 20.28 -15.21 5.54
N THR A 132 20.52 -14.20 4.69
CA THR A 132 20.64 -14.43 3.25
C THR A 132 21.78 -13.60 2.68
N SER A 133 23.00 -14.10 2.91
CA SER A 133 24.21 -13.66 2.23
C SER A 133 24.46 -14.58 1.02
N LEU A 134 24.45 -13.96 -0.17
CA LEU A 134 25.19 -14.31 -1.39
C LEU A 134 24.76 -15.56 -2.19
N ALA A 135 24.10 -15.31 -3.33
CA ALA A 135 24.32 -16.06 -4.58
C ALA A 135 23.85 -15.24 -5.80
N TRP A 136 24.72 -14.37 -6.32
CA TRP A 136 24.69 -13.97 -7.73
C TRP A 136 26.13 -13.92 -8.24
N THR A 137 26.48 -14.93 -9.04
CA THR A 137 27.57 -14.87 -10.02
C THR A 137 27.01 -15.40 -11.33
#